data_AF-A0A1F3A2S3-F1
#
_entry.id   AF-A0A1F3A2S3-F1
#
_cell.length_a   1.000
_cell.length_b   1.000
_cell.length_c   1.000
_cell.angle_alpha   90.00
_cell.angle_beta   90.00
_cell.angle_gamma   90.00
#
_symmetry.space_group_name_H-M   'P 1'
#
loop_
_entity.id
_entity.type
_entity.pdbx_description
1 polymer ?
#
loop_
_entity_poly.entity_id
_entity_poly.type
_entity_poly.pdbx_seq_one_letter_code
_entity_poly.pdbx_strand_id
1 'polypeptide(L)' 'MTKNSDDLALETLLAVREEIAPRLNEDLVRRCYAIQKNHQFDKDRAVALREMERLIEEEVERRSAAGEGGTAA' A
#
# COMPACT_ATOMS: atom_id res chain seq x y z
N MET A 1 22.16 2.34 -15.97
CA MET A 1 21.29 2.50 -14.79
C MET A 1 21.00 1.13 -14.23
N THR A 2 21.73 0.72 -13.19
CA THR A 2 21.38 -0.47 -12.41
C THR A 2 20.19 -0.10 -11.53
N LYS A 3 18.97 -0.43 -11.99
CA LYS A 3 17.81 -0.46 -11.10
C LYS A 3 18.14 -1.45 -9.99
N ASN A 4 18.06 -1.03 -8.73
CA ASN A 4 18.17 -1.99 -7.62
C ASN A 4 17.03 -3.00 -7.77
N SER A 5 17.26 -4.28 -7.46
CA SER A 5 16.21 -5.32 -7.56
C SER A 5 14.95 -4.95 -6.78
N ASP A 6 15.11 -4.16 -5.71
CA ASP A 6 14.02 -3.60 -4.92
C ASP A 6 13.09 -2.71 -5.76
N ASP A 7 13.65 -1.88 -6.64
CA ASP A 7 12.87 -0.97 -7.48
C ASP A 7 12.01 -1.76 -8.48
N LEU A 8 12.50 -2.92 -8.96
CA LEU A 8 11.74 -3.76 -9.89
C LEU A 8 10.49 -4.38 -9.25
N ALA A 9 10.58 -4.79 -7.99
CA ALA A 9 9.44 -5.36 -7.27
C ALA A 9 8.33 -4.32 -7.08
N LEU A 10 8.67 -3.10 -6.68
CA LEU A 10 7.71 -2.01 -6.55
C LEU A 10 7.13 -1.60 -7.91
N GLU A 11 7.96 -1.46 -8.95
CA GLU A 11 7.50 -1.19 -10.31
C GLU A 11 6.47 -2.23 -10.79
N THR A 12 6.72 -3.50 -10.51
CA THR A 12 5.79 -4.60 -10.86
C THR A 12 4.46 -4.47 -10.12
N LEU A 13 4.48 -4.18 -8.81
CA LEU A 13 3.26 -3.98 -8.03
C LEU A 13 2.43 -2.79 -8.54
N LEU A 14 3.10 -1.71 -8.94
CA LEU A 14 2.44 -0.53 -9.50
C LEU A 14 1.83 -0.81 -10.86
N ALA A 15 2.52 -1.53 -11.73
CA ALA A 15 1.99 -1.95 -13.03
C ALA A 15 0.75 -2.84 -12.86
N VAL A 16 0.81 -3.85 -11.99
CA VAL A 16 -0.34 -4.74 -11.71
C VAL A 16 -1.52 -3.96 -11.11
N ARG A 17 -1.26 -2.97 -10.25
CA ARG A 17 -2.30 -2.09 -9.71
C ARG A 17 -3.01 -1.33 -10.84
N GLU A 18 -2.29 -0.80 -11.82
CA GLU A 18 -2.90 -0.12 -12.97
C GLU A 18 -3.81 -1.05 -13.78
N GLU A 19 -3.42 -2.31 -13.96
CA GLU A 19 -4.18 -3.31 -14.72
C GLU A 19 -5.43 -3.81 -13.98
N ILE A 20 -5.31 -4.13 -12.69
CA ILE A 20 -6.33 -4.89 -11.95
C ILE A 20 -7.17 -3.98 -11.05
N ALA A 21 -6.57 -2.94 -10.47
CA ALA A 21 -7.21 -2.10 -9.45
C ALA A 21 -6.82 -0.61 -9.61
N PRO A 22 -7.14 0.05 -10.74
CA PRO A 22 -6.69 1.41 -11.03
C PRO A 22 -7.20 2.48 -10.05
N ARG A 23 -8.23 2.15 -9.24
CA ARG A 23 -8.78 3.02 -8.17
C ARG A 23 -8.14 2.78 -6.80
N LEU A 24 -7.29 1.76 -6.67
CA LEU A 24 -6.48 1.56 -5.46
C LEU A 24 -5.51 2.73 -5.33
N ASN A 25 -5.36 3.27 -4.11
CA ASN A 25 -4.44 4.37 -3.87
C ASN A 25 -3.00 3.91 -4.14
N GLU A 26 -2.29 4.59 -5.03
CA GLU A 26 -0.90 4.27 -5.35
C GLU A 26 0.03 4.44 -4.14
N ASP A 27 -0.20 5.48 -3.33
CA ASP A 27 0.58 5.75 -2.12
C ASP A 27 0.44 4.61 -1.09
N LEU A 28 -0.74 4.00 -1.00
CA LEU A 28 -0.96 2.83 -0.15
C LEU A 28 -0.06 1.66 -0.58
N VAL A 29 0.02 1.38 -1.89
CA VAL A 29 0.89 0.31 -2.42
C VAL A 29 2.36 0.60 -2.10
N ARG A 30 2.81 1.85 -2.29
CA ARG A 30 4.18 2.27 -1.97
C ARG A 30 4.49 2.13 -0.49
N ARG A 31 3.57 2.52 0.40
CA ARG A 31 3.74 2.42 1.85
C ARG A 31 3.74 0.96 2.34
N CYS A 32 2.86 0.12 1.82
CA CYS A 32 2.89 -1.32 2.11
C CYS A 32 4.21 -1.96 1.67
N TYR A 33 4.70 -1.64 0.47
CA TYR A 33 5.99 -2.12 -0.02
C TYR A 33 7.16 -1.66 0.88
N ALA A 34 7.15 -0.40 1.32
CA ALA A 34 8.18 0.12 2.22
C ALA A 34 8.21 -0.63 3.56
N ILE A 35 7.05 -0.94 4.15
CA ILE A 35 6.97 -1.77 5.36
C ILE A 35 7.59 -3.15 5.11
N GLN A 36 7.18 -3.83 4.04
CA GLN A 36 7.73 -5.14 3.70
C GLN A 36 9.24 -5.11 3.50
N LYS A 37 9.76 -4.07 2.83
CA LYS A 37 11.19 -3.87 2.59
C LYS A 37 11.95 -3.62 3.90
N ASN A 38 11.42 -2.78 4.78
CA ASN A 38 12.05 -2.47 6.07
C ASN A 38 12.16 -3.70 6.96
N HIS A 39 11.19 -4.60 6.88
CA HIS A 39 11.12 -5.84 7.66
C HIS A 39 11.57 -7.09 6.87
N GLN A 40 12.19 -6.95 5.69
CA GLN A 40 12.44 -8.10 4.80
C GLN A 40 13.42 -9.13 5.37
N PHE A 41 14.23 -8.72 6.35
CA PHE A 41 15.19 -9.57 7.05
C PHE A 41 14.74 -9.96 8.46
N ASP A 42 13.57 -9.48 8.89
CA ASP A 42 13.02 -9.80 10.20
C ASP A 42 12.54 -11.25 10.23
N LYS A 43 12.91 -11.96 11.30
CA LYS A 43 12.48 -13.35 11.51
C LYS A 43 10.99 -13.41 11.87
N ASP A 44 10.49 -12.39 12.54
CA ASP A 44 9.09 -12.27 12.91
C ASP A 44 8.32 -11.42 11.89
N ARG A 45 7.62 -12.12 10.98
CA ARG A 45 6.78 -11.47 9.97
C ARG A 45 5.53 -10.82 10.56
N ALA A 46 5.15 -11.14 11.80
CA ALA A 46 3.96 -10.57 12.42
C ALA A 46 4.08 -9.06 12.67
N VAL A 47 5.30 -8.52 12.75
CA VAL A 47 5.52 -7.07 12.87
C VAL A 47 5.08 -6.37 11.58
N ALA A 48 5.64 -6.76 10.44
CA ALA A 48 5.29 -6.20 9.13
C ALA A 48 3.79 -6.34 8.81
N LEU A 49 3.18 -7.48 9.15
CA LEU A 49 1.75 -7.70 8.92
C LEU A 49 0.88 -6.74 9.74
N ARG A 50 1.17 -6.57 11.03
CA ARG A 50 0.42 -5.65 11.90
C ARG A 50 0.55 -4.19 11.46
N GLU A 51 1.74 -3.78 11.02
CA GLU A 51 1.93 -2.43 10.49
C GLU A 51 1.16 -2.18 9.20
N MET A 52 1.14 -3.16 8.28
CA MET A 52 0.34 -3.06 7.06
C MET A 52 -1.16 -3.09 7.35
N GLU A 53 -1.62 -3.93 8.28
CA GLU A 53 -3.03 -4.01 8.68
C GLU A 53 -3.52 -2.64 9.19
N ARG A 54 -2.78 -2.05 10.14
CA ARG A 54 -3.08 -0.71 10.64
C ARG A 54 -3.10 0.34 9.53
N LEU A 55 -2.12 0.31 8.62
CA LEU A 55 -2.06 1.23 7.47
C LEU A 55 -3.31 1.11 6.58
N ILE A 56 -3.79 -0.11 6.36
CA ILE A 56 -4.98 -0.38 5.54
C ILE A 56 -6.25 0.07 6.27
N GLU A 57 -6.35 -0.18 7.58
CA GLU A 57 -7.47 0.29 8.41
C GLU A 57 -7.59 1.83 8.36
N GLU A 58 -6.48 2.55 8.54
CA GLU A 58 -6.44 4.02 8.43
C GLU A 58 -6.90 4.51 7.03
N GLU A 59 -6.55 3.79 5.96
CA GLU A 59 -7.02 4.11 4.60
C GLU A 59 -8.52 3.87 4.43
N VAL A 60 -9.04 2.75 4.96
CA VAL A 60 -10.45 2.39 4.88
C VAL A 60 -11.29 3.40 5.65
N GLU A 61 -10.89 3.76 6.87
CA GLU A 61 -11.55 4.79 7.67
C GLU A 61 -11.58 6.13 6.94
N ARG A 62 -10.45 6.54 6.36
CA ARG A 62 -10.36 7.80 5.61
C ARG A 62 -11.28 7.81 4.39
N ARG A 63 -11.39 6.68 3.67
CA ARG A 63 -12.28 6.55 2.51
C ARG A 63 -13.75 6.56 2.92
N SER A 64 -14.09 5.93 4.03
CA SER A 64 -15.45 5.96 4.60
C SER A 64 -15.85 7.37 5.02
N ALA A 65 -14.96 8.09 5.73
CA ALA A 65 -15.20 9.47 6.14
C ALA A 65 -15.31 10.44 4.94
N ALA A 66 -14.55 10.20 3.87
CA ALA A 66 -14.64 10.99 2.64
C ALA A 66 -15.94 10.72 1.83
N GLY A 67 -16.60 9.57 2.04
CA GLY A 67 -17.83 9.19 1.36
C GLY A 67 -19.11 9.85 1.92
N GLU A 68 -19.09 10.32 3.17
CA GLU A 68 -20.28 10.88 3.85
C GLU A 68 -20.51 12.39 3.59
N GLY A 69 -19.68 13.05 2.79
CA GLY A 69 -19.80 14.47 2.45
C GLY A 69 -20.58 14.78 1.16
N GLY A 70 -21.21 13.79 0.53
CA GLY A 70 -21.59 13.84 -0.89
C GLY A 70 -23.07 13.69 -1.25
N THR A 71 -24.03 14.01 -0.37
CA THR A 71 -25.45 14.19 -0.78
C THR A 71 -26.15 15.16 0.16
N ALA A 72 -26.00 16.46 -0.11
CA ALA A 72 -26.94 17.49 0.34
C ALA A 72 -26.84 18.71 -0.61
N ALA A 73 -27.56 18.65 -1.73
CA ALA A 73 -27.97 19.81 -2.52
C ALA A 73 -29.22 19.44 -3.33
#